data_AF-A0A1S2MDF7-F1
#
_entry.id   AF-A0A1S2MDF7-F1
#
_cell.length_a   1.000
_cell.length_b   1.000
_cell.length_c   1.000
_cell.angle_alpha   90.00
_cell.angle_beta   90.00
_cell.angle_gamma   90.00
#
_symmetry.space_group_name_H-M   'P 1'
#
loop_
_entity.id
_entity.type
_entity.pdbx_description
1 polymer ?
#
loop_
_entity_poly.entity_id
_entity_poly.type
_entity_poly.pdbx_seq_one_letter_code
_entity_poly.pdbx_strand_id
1 'polypeptide(L)'
;MFDTVTLVAYDIDINPNQLEGIIPFTYLDNDDGSFISKYSFLKERINYKYNLQKKILEMQLSIPKMVYGTNTEMLTEIDISEFWIKLHTTLKEHFNIDVNIEQWKVKRLDISYNFKVDNVGAYISEINKKNLSKRTKITYNENETVIFKNKSSSICFYDKEKECINKKEPLNIIEQAKGILRLEIRPAIYHLREYSIDRKAVDLITNAFFTYIVVKFKINELLKCQEEHEDNDLLKALDKMKVADIEKVLGFNRLVEIVGEKTILEKNYYKNGTIRNRKELIAEYNKNIKQQSTKQQQLYITLEK
;
A
#
# COMPACT_ATOMS: atom_id res chain seq x y z
N MET A 1 -10.14 2.68 4.09
CA MET A 1 -10.91 2.95 2.86
C MET A 1 -10.32 4.11 2.08
N PHE A 2 -10.26 5.31 2.66
CA PHE A 2 -9.66 6.49 2.01
C PHE A 2 -8.49 7.07 2.81
N ASP A 3 -7.57 7.75 2.14
CA ASP A 3 -6.49 8.49 2.78
C ASP A 3 -6.53 9.97 2.43
N THR A 4 -5.91 10.38 1.33
CA THR A 4 -5.81 11.78 0.93
C THR A 4 -6.79 12.10 -0.20
N VAL A 5 -7.53 13.21 -0.07
CA VAL A 5 -8.42 13.72 -1.11
C VAL A 5 -8.02 15.13 -1.51
N THR A 6 -8.22 15.46 -2.79
CA THR A 6 -8.24 16.84 -3.28
C THR A 6 -9.62 17.10 -3.88
N LEU A 7 -10.39 17.94 -3.20
CA LEU A 7 -11.72 18.37 -3.59
C LEU A 7 -11.66 19.73 -4.28
N VAL A 8 -12.56 19.95 -5.22
CA VAL A 8 -12.73 21.22 -5.93
C VAL A 8 -14.21 21.56 -5.99
N ALA A 9 -14.55 22.79 -5.62
CA ALA A 9 -15.87 23.38 -5.81
C ALA A 9 -15.75 24.65 -6.64
N TYR A 10 -16.81 24.94 -7.38
CA TYR A 10 -16.95 26.10 -8.27
C TYR A 10 -18.01 27.03 -7.71
N ASP A 11 -17.98 28.29 -8.16
CA ASP A 11 -18.93 29.33 -7.74
C ASP A 11 -18.95 29.55 -6.22
N ILE A 12 -17.76 29.45 -5.59
CA ILE A 12 -17.58 29.68 -4.16
C ILE A 12 -17.15 31.11 -3.91
N ASP A 13 -17.96 31.86 -3.16
CA ASP A 13 -17.64 33.22 -2.73
C ASP A 13 -17.05 33.23 -1.32
N ILE A 14 -15.74 33.53 -1.22
CA ILE A 14 -15.06 33.79 0.05
C ILE A 14 -14.89 35.30 0.23
N ASN A 15 -15.25 35.83 1.40
CA ASN A 15 -15.08 37.25 1.69
C ASN A 15 -13.56 37.57 1.69
N PRO A 16 -13.09 38.56 0.91
CA PRO A 16 -11.67 38.92 0.85
C PRO A 16 -11.03 39.20 2.21
N ASN A 17 -11.79 39.71 3.19
CA ASN A 17 -11.29 39.97 4.54
C ASN A 17 -10.88 38.67 5.26
N GLN A 18 -11.45 37.52 4.90
CA GLN A 18 -11.07 36.22 5.45
C GLN A 18 -9.78 35.67 4.83
N LEU A 19 -9.28 36.33 3.78
CA LEU A 19 -8.00 36.03 3.13
C LEU A 19 -6.93 37.07 3.51
N GLU A 20 -7.23 37.98 4.42
CA GLU A 20 -6.31 39.02 4.86
C GLU A 20 -5.03 38.39 5.47
N GLY A 21 -3.88 38.97 5.15
CA GLY A 21 -2.56 38.44 5.55
C GLY A 21 -2.04 37.28 4.69
N ILE A 22 -2.85 36.74 3.77
CA ILE A 22 -2.40 35.72 2.82
C ILE A 22 -1.94 36.41 1.54
N ILE A 23 -0.67 36.26 1.19
CA ILE A 23 -0.10 36.87 -0.02
C ILE A 23 -0.60 36.10 -1.26
N PRO A 24 -1.36 36.74 -2.16
CA PRO A 24 -1.80 36.08 -3.39
C PRO A 24 -0.66 36.02 -4.41
N PHE A 25 -0.67 34.97 -5.22
CA PHE A 25 0.04 34.95 -6.49
C PHE A 25 -0.88 35.48 -7.58
N THR A 26 -0.53 36.61 -8.19
CA THR A 26 -1.32 37.23 -9.27
C THR A 26 -0.62 37.03 -10.61
N TYR A 27 -1.39 36.63 -11.63
CA TYR A 27 -0.89 36.45 -13.00
C TYR A 27 -1.96 36.90 -14.01
N LEU A 28 -1.54 37.19 -15.23
CA LEU A 28 -2.43 37.51 -16.34
C LEU A 28 -2.94 36.20 -16.96
N ASP A 29 -4.25 36.03 -17.07
CA ASP A 29 -4.83 34.86 -17.74
C ASP A 29 -4.58 34.96 -19.25
N ASN A 30 -4.11 33.87 -19.84
CA ASN A 30 -3.76 33.86 -21.26
C ASN A 30 -5.00 33.86 -22.18
N ASP A 31 -6.14 33.43 -21.65
CA ASP A 31 -7.36 33.24 -22.44
C ASP A 31 -8.14 34.56 -22.62
N ASP A 32 -8.24 35.38 -21.57
CA ASP A 32 -9.07 36.60 -21.55
C ASP A 32 -8.32 37.88 -21.13
N GLY A 33 -7.03 37.78 -20.79
CA GLY A 33 -6.21 38.91 -20.35
C GLY A 33 -6.59 39.47 -18.99
N SER A 34 -7.42 38.76 -18.20
CA SER A 34 -7.81 39.19 -16.86
C SER A 34 -6.70 38.91 -15.83
N PHE A 35 -6.61 39.75 -14.80
CA PHE A 35 -5.74 39.46 -13.66
C PHE A 35 -6.40 38.43 -12.75
N ILE A 36 -5.71 37.30 -12.54
CA ILE A 36 -6.15 36.24 -11.65
C ILE A 36 -5.25 36.22 -10.41
N SER A 37 -5.88 36.30 -9.24
CA SER A 37 -5.26 36.16 -7.94
C SER A 37 -5.56 34.78 -7.36
N LYS A 38 -4.50 34.02 -7.10
CA LYS A 38 -4.56 32.72 -6.46
C LYS A 38 -3.98 32.79 -5.06
N TYR A 39 -4.78 32.42 -4.08
CA TYR A 39 -4.37 32.26 -2.69
C TYR A 39 -4.00 30.79 -2.48
N SER A 40 -2.89 30.53 -1.79
CA SER A 40 -2.46 29.17 -1.43
C SER A 40 -1.93 29.19 -0.01
N PHE A 41 -2.54 28.42 0.89
CA PHE A 41 -2.24 28.47 2.30
C PHE A 41 -2.62 27.17 3.02
N LEU A 42 -2.03 26.96 4.18
CA LEU A 42 -2.30 25.83 5.07
C LEU A 42 -3.03 26.34 6.31
N LYS A 43 -4.19 25.75 6.64
CA LYS A 43 -4.91 26.03 7.89
C LYS A 43 -5.40 24.70 8.47
N GLU A 44 -5.05 24.44 9.73
CA GLU A 44 -5.51 23.25 10.49
C GLU A 44 -5.34 21.93 9.74
N ARG A 45 -4.21 21.76 9.05
CA ARG A 45 -3.82 20.57 8.24
C ARG A 45 -4.52 20.46 6.87
N ILE A 46 -5.31 21.44 6.47
CA ILE A 46 -5.94 21.50 5.15
C ILE A 46 -5.19 22.51 4.28
N ASN A 47 -4.74 22.05 3.11
CA ASN A 47 -4.14 22.93 2.12
C ASN A 47 -5.25 23.50 1.25
N TYR A 48 -5.43 24.82 1.30
CA TYR A 48 -6.39 25.55 0.51
C TYR A 48 -5.72 26.20 -0.69
N LYS A 49 -6.41 26.18 -1.82
CA LYS A 49 -6.13 27.00 -2.98
C LYS A 49 -7.42 27.66 -3.42
N TYR A 50 -7.42 28.99 -3.47
CA TYR A 50 -8.60 29.72 -3.89
C TYR A 50 -8.25 30.66 -5.05
N ASN A 51 -9.01 30.53 -6.13
CA ASN A 51 -8.97 31.47 -7.25
C ASN A 51 -10.09 32.48 -7.07
N LEU A 52 -9.72 33.73 -6.78
CA LEU A 52 -10.68 34.77 -6.42
C LEU A 52 -11.63 35.12 -7.57
N GLN A 53 -11.09 35.35 -8.76
CA GLN A 53 -11.86 35.79 -9.92
C GLN A 53 -12.69 34.64 -10.51
N LYS A 54 -12.14 33.42 -10.54
CA LYS A 54 -12.86 32.24 -11.04
C LYS A 54 -13.79 31.61 -9.99
N LYS A 55 -13.75 32.08 -8.73
CA LYS A 55 -14.52 31.54 -7.59
C LYS A 55 -14.35 30.03 -7.42
N ILE A 56 -13.10 29.55 -7.58
CA ILE A 56 -12.78 28.12 -7.49
C ILE A 56 -12.05 27.87 -6.17
N LEU A 57 -12.63 27.02 -5.33
CA LEU A 57 -12.02 26.53 -4.10
C LEU A 57 -11.52 25.10 -4.32
N GLU A 58 -10.21 24.91 -4.16
CA GLU A 58 -9.57 23.60 -4.10
C GLU A 58 -9.05 23.36 -2.68
N MET A 59 -9.30 22.18 -2.14
CA MET A 59 -8.81 21.78 -0.82
C MET A 59 -8.19 20.40 -0.87
N GLN A 60 -7.04 20.25 -0.21
CA GLN A 60 -6.35 18.97 -0.07
C GLN A 60 -6.16 18.64 1.40
N LEU A 61 -6.63 17.44 1.80
CA LEU A 61 -6.61 16.97 3.16
C LEU A 61 -6.60 15.44 3.24
N SER A 62 -6.33 14.92 4.45
CA SER A 62 -6.48 13.50 4.78
C SER A 62 -7.83 13.28 5.45
N ILE A 63 -8.66 12.40 4.87
CA ILE A 63 -9.99 12.07 5.40
C ILE A 63 -9.87 11.45 6.81
N PRO A 64 -9.02 10.44 7.06
CA PRO A 64 -8.86 9.89 8.40
C PRO A 64 -8.41 10.94 9.43
N LYS A 65 -7.47 11.84 9.07
CA LYS A 65 -7.01 12.87 10.01
C LYS A 65 -8.09 13.92 10.32
N MET A 66 -9.03 14.16 9.42
CA MET A 66 -10.18 15.03 9.68
C MET A 66 -11.18 14.32 10.61
N VAL A 67 -11.44 13.04 10.40
CA VAL A 67 -12.40 12.27 11.22
C VAL A 67 -11.79 11.94 12.60
N TYR A 68 -10.64 11.30 12.67
CA TYR A 68 -10.07 10.78 13.92
C TYR A 68 -8.93 11.62 14.51
N GLY A 69 -8.44 12.64 13.78
CA GLY A 69 -7.22 13.37 14.15
C GLY A 69 -5.91 12.64 13.78
N THR A 70 -5.97 11.35 13.44
CA THR A 70 -4.84 10.48 13.07
C THR A 70 -5.15 9.72 11.77
N ASN A 71 -4.20 8.94 11.25
CA ASN A 71 -4.42 8.06 10.09
C ASN A 71 -4.01 6.60 10.34
N THR A 72 -3.94 6.21 11.61
CA THR A 72 -3.67 4.84 12.06
C THR A 72 -4.92 3.96 11.98
N GLU A 73 -6.10 4.56 12.06
CA GLU A 73 -7.39 3.90 11.97
C GLU A 73 -7.91 3.82 10.53
N MET A 74 -8.67 2.76 10.26
CA MET A 74 -9.30 2.52 8.97
C MET A 74 -10.71 3.10 8.97
N LEU A 75 -10.98 4.03 8.06
CA LEU A 75 -12.33 4.51 7.80
C LEU A 75 -13.24 3.35 7.39
N THR A 76 -14.41 3.31 8.01
CA THR A 76 -15.59 2.52 7.64
C THR A 76 -16.58 3.36 6.83
N GLU A 77 -17.67 2.76 6.37
CA GLU A 77 -18.71 3.47 5.62
C GLU A 77 -19.45 4.50 6.47
N ILE A 78 -19.64 4.23 7.77
CA ILE A 78 -20.33 5.13 8.70
C ILE A 78 -19.55 6.45 8.85
N ASP A 79 -18.22 6.36 8.84
CA ASP A 79 -17.33 7.52 9.01
C ASP A 79 -17.35 8.49 7.83
N ILE A 80 -17.86 8.06 6.66
CA ILE A 80 -17.98 8.93 5.48
C ILE A 80 -19.00 10.04 5.78
N SER A 81 -20.08 9.73 6.47
CA SER A 81 -21.07 10.75 6.87
C SER A 81 -20.47 11.75 7.86
N GLU A 82 -19.68 11.27 8.82
CA GLU A 82 -18.98 12.12 9.78
C GLU A 82 -17.95 13.03 9.08
N PHE A 83 -17.23 12.51 8.08
CA PHE A 83 -16.33 13.31 7.27
C PHE A 83 -17.03 14.52 6.63
N TRP A 84 -18.21 14.32 6.03
CA TRP A 84 -18.95 15.42 5.39
C TRP A 84 -19.45 16.45 6.39
N ILE A 85 -19.93 16.02 7.55
CA ILE A 85 -20.33 16.92 8.65
C ILE A 85 -19.13 17.77 9.09
N LYS A 86 -17.98 17.14 9.34
CA LYS A 86 -16.76 17.84 9.76
C LYS A 86 -16.25 18.79 8.68
N LEU A 87 -16.27 18.38 7.42
CA LEU A 87 -15.88 19.23 6.29
C LEU A 87 -16.74 20.49 6.23
N HIS A 88 -18.06 20.33 6.31
CA HIS A 88 -19.00 21.45 6.30
C HIS A 88 -18.77 22.40 7.48
N THR A 89 -18.67 21.87 8.70
CA THR A 89 -18.39 22.67 9.90
C THR A 89 -17.07 23.44 9.77
N THR A 90 -16.00 22.80 9.31
CA THR A 90 -14.70 23.45 9.10
C THR A 90 -14.78 24.57 8.07
N LEU A 91 -15.52 24.40 6.97
CA LEU A 91 -15.68 25.46 5.97
C LEU A 91 -16.49 26.64 6.52
N LYS A 92 -17.51 26.37 7.33
CA LYS A 92 -18.30 27.39 8.02
C LYS A 92 -17.45 28.17 9.01
N GLU A 93 -16.60 27.51 9.78
CA GLU A 93 -15.69 28.15 10.73
C GLU A 93 -14.58 28.95 10.04
N HIS A 94 -14.00 28.38 8.98
CA HIS A 94 -12.86 29.01 8.30
C HIS A 94 -13.24 30.20 7.43
N PHE A 95 -14.36 30.08 6.70
CA PHE A 95 -14.73 31.03 5.66
C PHE A 95 -16.21 31.44 5.72
N ASN A 96 -17.00 30.99 6.70
CA ASN A 96 -18.44 31.26 6.79
C ASN A 96 -19.22 30.88 5.52
N ILE A 97 -18.70 29.93 4.74
CA ILE A 97 -19.34 29.42 3.53
C ILE A 97 -20.06 28.11 3.81
N ASP A 98 -21.04 27.82 2.98
CA ASP A 98 -21.71 26.53 2.90
C ASP A 98 -21.57 26.00 1.48
N VAL A 99 -21.13 24.76 1.34
CA VAL A 99 -20.93 24.10 0.05
C VAL A 99 -21.61 22.75 0.11
N ASN A 100 -22.59 22.56 -0.76
CA ASN A 100 -23.34 21.32 -0.79
C ASN A 100 -22.46 20.16 -1.28
N ILE A 101 -22.72 18.95 -0.76
CA ILE A 101 -21.91 17.76 -1.02
C ILE A 101 -21.83 17.43 -2.53
N GLU A 102 -22.91 17.67 -3.28
CA GLU A 102 -22.97 17.40 -4.73
C GLU A 102 -22.16 18.40 -5.57
N GLN A 103 -21.78 19.55 -5.02
CA GLN A 103 -20.97 20.54 -5.72
C GLN A 103 -19.49 20.14 -5.76
N TRP A 104 -19.06 19.25 -4.87
CA TRP A 104 -17.67 18.80 -4.79
C TRP A 104 -17.31 17.85 -5.92
N LYS A 105 -16.20 18.17 -6.61
CA LYS A 105 -15.55 17.27 -7.56
C LYS A 105 -14.20 16.81 -7.03
N VAL A 106 -13.84 15.56 -7.32
CA VAL A 106 -12.58 14.95 -6.90
C VAL A 106 -11.51 15.16 -7.96
N LYS A 107 -10.45 15.87 -7.60
CA LYS A 107 -9.23 16.01 -8.40
C LYS A 107 -8.25 14.87 -8.15
N ARG A 108 -8.17 14.40 -6.92
CA ARG A 108 -7.35 13.26 -6.47
C ARG A 108 -8.06 12.57 -5.31
N LEU A 109 -8.01 11.25 -5.28
CA LEU A 109 -8.51 10.45 -4.17
C LEU A 109 -7.61 9.23 -4.02
N ASP A 110 -6.84 9.20 -2.95
CA ASP A 110 -5.99 8.08 -2.59
C ASP A 110 -6.80 7.14 -1.69
N ILE A 111 -6.85 5.85 -2.02
CA ILE A 111 -7.47 4.84 -1.17
C ILE A 111 -6.42 4.17 -0.29
N SER A 112 -6.84 3.64 0.86
CA SER A 112 -5.93 3.00 1.80
C SER A 112 -6.54 1.78 2.49
N TYR A 113 -5.66 0.84 2.84
CA TYR A 113 -5.98 -0.35 3.62
C TYR A 113 -4.85 -0.67 4.61
N ASN A 114 -5.20 -0.87 5.88
CA ASN A 114 -4.24 -1.25 6.92
C ASN A 114 -4.37 -2.75 7.20
N PHE A 115 -3.28 -3.49 7.02
CA PHE A 115 -3.16 -4.88 7.46
C PHE A 115 -2.47 -4.92 8.81
N LYS A 116 -3.05 -5.64 9.78
CA LYS A 116 -2.39 -5.95 11.05
C LYS A 116 -1.61 -7.25 10.89
N VAL A 117 -0.28 -7.17 11.06
CA VAL A 117 0.65 -8.27 10.82
C VAL A 117 1.75 -8.30 11.88
N ASP A 118 2.30 -9.49 12.12
CA ASP A 118 3.34 -9.67 13.15
C ASP A 118 4.71 -9.13 12.72
N ASN A 119 5.03 -9.21 11.42
CA ASN A 119 6.31 -8.76 10.88
C ASN A 119 6.11 -8.02 9.56
N VAL A 120 5.88 -6.71 9.66
CA VAL A 120 5.65 -5.82 8.51
C VAL A 120 6.77 -5.90 7.48
N GLY A 121 8.03 -5.88 7.94
CA GLY A 121 9.20 -5.89 7.06
C GLY A 121 9.24 -7.12 6.16
N ALA A 122 8.91 -8.29 6.70
CA ALA A 122 8.91 -9.53 5.93
C ALA A 122 7.82 -9.55 4.84
N TYR A 123 6.62 -9.00 5.10
CA TYR A 123 5.60 -8.83 4.05
C TYR A 123 6.04 -7.84 2.97
N ILE A 124 6.72 -6.75 3.35
CA ILE A 124 7.26 -5.78 2.39
C ILE A 124 8.31 -6.43 1.50
N SER A 125 9.21 -7.25 2.06
CA SER A 125 10.20 -8.01 1.29
C SER A 125 9.54 -8.94 0.26
N GLU A 126 8.48 -9.66 0.63
CA GLU A 126 7.73 -10.52 -0.30
C GLU A 126 7.04 -9.73 -1.42
N ILE A 127 6.42 -8.59 -1.07
CA ILE A 127 5.81 -7.72 -2.07
C ILE A 127 6.88 -7.14 -3.00
N ASN A 128 8.06 -6.82 -2.47
CA ASN A 128 9.18 -6.28 -3.24
C ASN A 128 9.70 -7.27 -4.29
N LYS A 129 9.60 -8.58 -4.08
CA LYS A 129 9.96 -9.59 -5.11
C LYS A 129 9.08 -9.50 -6.36
N LYS A 130 7.88 -8.93 -6.24
CA LYS A 130 6.91 -8.84 -7.34
C LYS A 130 7.28 -7.71 -8.32
N ASN A 131 6.82 -7.87 -9.55
CA ASN A 131 6.91 -6.84 -10.58
C ASN A 131 5.53 -6.59 -11.18
N LEU A 132 5.20 -5.32 -11.38
CA LEU A 132 3.96 -4.91 -12.05
C LEU A 132 4.28 -4.32 -13.41
N SER A 133 3.66 -4.87 -14.46
CA SER A 133 3.84 -4.38 -15.83
C SER A 133 3.47 -2.89 -15.93
N LYS A 134 4.23 -2.15 -16.76
CA LYS A 134 4.05 -0.71 -17.02
C LYS A 134 4.17 0.18 -15.76
N ARG A 135 4.82 -0.31 -14.70
CA ARG A 135 5.12 0.44 -13.48
C ARG A 135 6.59 0.31 -13.12
N THR A 136 7.19 1.41 -12.70
CA THR A 136 8.50 1.42 -12.08
C THR A 136 8.34 1.03 -10.61
N LYS A 137 9.17 0.09 -10.15
CA LYS A 137 9.29 -0.26 -8.73
C LYS A 137 10.35 0.62 -8.07
N ILE A 138 10.02 1.19 -6.91
CA ILE A 138 10.92 1.97 -6.07
C ILE A 138 10.87 1.38 -4.68
N THR A 139 12.04 1.20 -4.09
CA THR A 139 12.21 0.65 -2.75
C THR A 139 12.95 1.66 -1.89
N TYR A 140 12.45 1.90 -0.69
CA TYR A 140 13.18 2.64 0.33
C TYR A 140 13.54 1.66 1.44
N ASN A 141 14.82 1.63 1.81
CA ASN A 141 15.37 0.77 2.85
C ASN A 141 14.81 -0.64 2.78
N GLU A 142 15.02 -1.35 1.66
CA GLU A 142 14.62 -2.72 1.21
C GLU A 142 13.36 -3.41 1.80
N ASN A 143 13.10 -3.26 3.09
CA ASN A 143 12.03 -3.82 3.91
C ASN A 143 11.11 -2.75 4.55
N GLU A 144 11.21 -1.46 4.19
CA GLU A 144 10.36 -0.40 4.79
C GLU A 144 9.27 0.12 3.89
N THR A 145 9.53 0.25 2.59
CA THR A 145 8.56 0.76 1.63
C THR A 145 8.83 0.22 0.24
N VAL A 146 7.78 -0.24 -0.42
CA VAL A 146 7.79 -0.60 -1.83
C VAL A 146 6.68 0.16 -2.57
N ILE A 147 7.06 0.80 -3.68
CA ILE A 147 6.15 1.62 -4.49
C ILE A 147 6.19 1.15 -5.94
N PHE A 148 5.03 0.80 -6.49
CA PHE A 148 4.83 0.55 -7.91
C PHE A 148 4.13 1.75 -8.54
N LYS A 149 4.85 2.59 -9.28
CA LYS A 149 4.30 3.83 -9.84
C LYS A 149 4.55 4.01 -11.33
N ASN A 150 3.70 4.81 -11.94
CA ASN A 150 3.96 5.46 -13.22
C ASN A 150 3.66 6.96 -13.08
N LYS A 151 3.63 7.71 -14.20
CA LYS A 151 3.40 9.16 -14.17
C LYS A 151 2.07 9.58 -13.53
N SER A 152 1.05 8.72 -13.59
CA SER A 152 -0.33 9.08 -13.24
C SER A 152 -0.93 8.29 -12.07
N SER A 153 -0.30 7.20 -11.62
CA SER A 153 -0.83 6.35 -10.56
C SER A 153 0.27 5.65 -9.75
N SER A 154 -0.02 5.27 -8.52
CA SER A 154 0.90 4.52 -7.66
C SER A 154 0.17 3.51 -6.78
N ILE A 155 0.84 2.40 -6.47
CA ILE A 155 0.50 1.48 -5.39
C ILE A 155 1.70 1.49 -4.43
N CYS A 156 1.48 1.76 -3.16
CA CYS A 156 2.51 1.88 -2.13
C CYS A 156 2.19 0.92 -0.99
N PHE A 157 3.19 0.19 -0.51
CA PHE A 157 3.14 -0.56 0.73
C PHE A 157 4.25 -0.08 1.64
N TYR A 158 3.94 0.22 2.88
CA TYR A 158 4.94 0.69 3.83
C TYR A 158 4.63 0.34 5.28
N ASP A 159 5.67 0.38 6.10
CA ASP A 159 5.58 0.24 7.54
C ASP A 159 5.09 1.55 8.18
N LYS A 160 3.87 1.49 8.72
CA LYS A 160 3.20 2.67 9.27
C LYS A 160 3.84 3.15 10.57
N GLU A 161 4.35 2.22 11.39
CA GLU A 161 5.03 2.55 12.64
C GLU A 161 6.30 3.34 12.35
N LYS A 162 7.12 2.84 11.42
CA LYS A 162 8.34 3.54 10.98
C LYS A 162 8.02 4.90 10.35
N GLU A 163 6.95 4.99 9.57
CA GLU A 163 6.51 6.27 9.01
C GLU A 163 6.10 7.28 10.09
N CYS A 164 5.36 6.85 11.12
CA CYS A 164 5.00 7.69 12.28
C CYS A 164 6.24 8.13 13.08
N ILE A 165 7.20 7.23 13.32
CA ILE A 165 8.47 7.54 14.00
C ILE A 165 9.26 8.60 13.22
N ASN A 166 9.41 8.40 11.90
CA ASN A 166 10.12 9.34 11.03
C ASN A 166 9.46 10.72 10.99
N LYS A 167 8.13 10.77 11.10
CA LYS A 167 7.35 12.01 11.18
C LYS A 167 7.30 12.64 12.57
N LYS A 168 7.91 12.01 13.58
CA LYS A 168 7.91 12.45 14.98
C LYS A 168 6.48 12.63 15.52
N GLU A 169 5.58 11.72 15.14
CA GLU A 169 4.22 11.70 15.69
C GLU A 169 4.26 11.35 17.20
N PRO A 170 3.26 11.76 17.99
CA PRO A 170 3.14 11.40 19.41
C PRO A 170 3.23 9.88 19.68
N LEU A 171 3.75 9.50 20.86
CA LEU A 171 3.98 8.10 21.24
C LEU A 171 2.72 7.24 21.15
N ASN A 172 1.58 7.75 21.58
CA ASN A 172 0.31 7.03 21.49
C ASN A 172 -0.09 6.70 20.03
N ILE A 173 0.25 7.56 19.07
CA ILE A 173 -0.01 7.30 17.64
C ILE A 173 0.97 6.26 17.11
N ILE A 174 2.24 6.32 17.51
CA ILE A 174 3.25 5.32 17.14
C ILE A 174 2.83 3.93 17.65
N GLU A 175 2.35 3.84 18.89
CA GLU A 175 1.85 2.57 19.46
C GLU A 175 0.65 2.02 18.68
N GLN A 176 -0.30 2.87 18.28
CA GLN A 176 -1.42 2.46 17.43
C GLN A 176 -0.97 1.96 16.05
N ALA A 177 0.10 2.54 15.51
CA ALA A 177 0.67 2.21 14.21
C ALA A 177 1.45 0.89 14.21
N LYS A 178 1.79 0.34 15.39
CA LYS A 178 2.56 -0.90 15.53
C LYS A 178 1.89 -2.05 14.77
N GLY A 179 2.74 -2.79 14.04
CA GLY A 179 2.32 -3.96 13.24
C GLY A 179 1.38 -3.62 12.08
N ILE A 180 1.30 -2.35 11.65
CA ILE A 180 0.49 -1.97 10.47
C ILE A 180 1.37 -1.95 9.21
N LEU A 181 1.06 -2.88 8.30
CA LEU A 181 1.43 -2.77 6.90
C LEU A 181 0.34 -1.94 6.20
N ARG A 182 0.66 -0.74 5.73
CA ARG A 182 -0.30 0.12 5.04
C ARG A 182 -0.15 0.01 3.54
N LEU A 183 -1.26 -0.29 2.87
CA LEU A 183 -1.45 -0.13 1.43
C LEU A 183 -2.05 1.24 1.15
N GLU A 184 -1.48 1.96 0.20
CA GLU A 184 -2.04 3.16 -0.40
C GLU A 184 -2.05 3.07 -1.93
N ILE A 185 -3.20 3.38 -2.54
CA ILE A 185 -3.34 3.39 -3.99
C ILE A 185 -3.78 4.78 -4.42
N ARG A 186 -2.97 5.40 -5.27
CA ARG A 186 -3.32 6.61 -5.99
C ARG A 186 -3.77 6.23 -7.40
N PRO A 187 -5.07 6.14 -7.67
CA PRO A 187 -5.57 6.00 -9.03
C PRO A 187 -5.26 7.25 -9.87
N ALA A 188 -5.13 7.04 -11.17
CA ALA A 188 -5.04 8.14 -12.12
C ALA A 188 -6.40 8.82 -12.30
N ILE A 189 -6.39 10.07 -12.74
CA ILE A 189 -7.60 10.85 -13.01
C ILE A 189 -8.58 10.15 -13.98
N TYR A 190 -8.07 9.40 -14.96
CA TYR A 190 -8.92 8.68 -15.91
C TYR A 190 -9.64 7.50 -15.25
N HIS A 191 -9.07 6.85 -14.23
CA HIS A 191 -9.78 5.83 -13.46
C HIS A 191 -10.95 6.43 -12.67
N LEU A 192 -10.79 7.67 -12.17
CA LEU A 192 -11.88 8.39 -11.51
C LEU A 192 -13.01 8.68 -12.50
N ARG A 193 -12.66 9.16 -13.71
CA ARG A 193 -13.62 9.47 -14.78
C ARG A 193 -14.34 8.25 -15.34
N GLU A 194 -13.65 7.11 -15.39
CA GLU A 194 -14.24 5.85 -15.83
C GLU A 194 -15.36 5.38 -14.89
N TYR A 195 -15.25 5.69 -13.58
CA TYR A 195 -16.28 5.37 -12.60
C TYR A 195 -17.36 6.46 -12.51
N SER A 196 -16.95 7.72 -12.40
CA SER A 196 -17.84 8.89 -12.40
C SER A 196 -17.28 9.93 -13.36
N ILE A 197 -17.97 10.14 -14.49
CA ILE A 197 -17.54 11.03 -15.60
C ILE A 197 -17.21 12.43 -15.08
N ASP A 198 -18.09 12.98 -14.24
CA ASP A 198 -17.95 14.30 -13.63
C ASP A 198 -17.04 14.31 -12.40
N ARG A 199 -16.66 13.12 -11.91
CA ARG A 199 -15.89 12.89 -10.69
C ARG A 199 -16.56 13.54 -9.48
N LYS A 200 -17.88 13.43 -9.37
CA LYS A 200 -18.58 13.96 -8.20
C LYS A 200 -18.10 13.23 -6.95
N ALA A 201 -17.89 13.99 -5.87
CA ALA A 201 -17.35 13.41 -4.65
C ALA A 201 -18.33 12.42 -3.99
N VAL A 202 -19.63 12.67 -4.11
CA VAL A 202 -20.70 11.75 -3.67
C VAL A 202 -20.63 10.37 -4.35
N ASP A 203 -20.12 10.29 -5.58
CA ASP A 203 -19.99 9.02 -6.28
C ASP A 203 -18.70 8.28 -5.88
N LEU A 204 -17.62 9.04 -5.68
CA LEU A 204 -16.26 8.52 -5.55
C LEU A 204 -15.84 8.24 -4.11
N ILE A 205 -16.38 8.97 -3.12
CA ILE A 205 -16.07 8.76 -1.70
C ILE A 205 -17.10 7.76 -1.14
N THR A 206 -17.05 6.53 -1.67
CA THR A 206 -17.98 5.44 -1.36
C THR A 206 -17.26 4.09 -1.28
N ASN A 207 -17.81 3.15 -0.51
CA ASN A 207 -17.27 1.78 -0.45
C ASN A 207 -17.27 1.08 -1.83
N ALA A 208 -18.28 1.39 -2.67
CA ALA A 208 -18.37 0.88 -4.03
C ALA A 208 -17.18 1.33 -4.90
N PHE A 209 -16.77 2.60 -4.81
CA PHE A 209 -15.59 3.07 -5.52
C PHE A 209 -14.29 2.46 -4.98
N PHE A 210 -14.17 2.31 -3.65
CA PHE A 210 -13.04 1.62 -3.02
C PHE A 210 -12.88 0.20 -3.59
N THR A 211 -13.97 -0.57 -3.60
CA THR A 211 -14.04 -1.93 -4.15
C THR A 211 -13.66 -1.96 -5.63
N TYR A 212 -14.19 -1.03 -6.43
CA TYR A 212 -13.84 -0.89 -7.84
C TYR A 212 -12.32 -0.73 -8.05
N ILE A 213 -11.65 0.15 -7.28
CA ILE A 213 -10.20 0.34 -7.40
C ILE A 213 -9.42 -0.91 -6.96
N VAL A 214 -9.80 -1.55 -5.86
CA VAL A 214 -9.15 -2.78 -5.39
C VAL A 214 -9.20 -3.88 -6.45
N VAL A 215 -10.37 -4.07 -7.08
CA VAL A 215 -10.57 -5.04 -8.17
C VAL A 215 -9.79 -4.63 -9.42
N LYS A 216 -9.90 -3.38 -9.86
CA LYS A 216 -9.25 -2.88 -11.08
C LYS A 216 -7.73 -3.01 -11.04
N PHE A 217 -7.14 -2.76 -9.88
CA PHE A 217 -5.69 -2.89 -9.67
C PHE A 217 -5.27 -4.33 -9.31
N LYS A 218 -6.21 -5.29 -9.25
CA LYS A 218 -5.96 -6.70 -8.95
C LYS A 218 -5.16 -6.87 -7.66
N ILE A 219 -5.48 -6.07 -6.64
CA ILE A 219 -4.69 -6.01 -5.40
C ILE A 219 -4.65 -7.36 -4.70
N ASN A 220 -5.78 -8.06 -4.65
CA ASN A 220 -5.82 -9.40 -4.06
C ASN A 220 -4.97 -10.43 -4.83
N GLU A 221 -4.76 -10.25 -6.14
CA GLU A 221 -3.79 -11.06 -6.91
C GLU A 221 -2.35 -10.68 -6.56
N LEU A 222 -2.08 -9.37 -6.42
CA LEU A 222 -0.79 -8.86 -6.00
C LEU A 222 -0.42 -9.34 -4.59
N LEU A 223 -1.39 -9.48 -3.69
CA LEU A 223 -1.19 -9.93 -2.31
C LEU A 223 -1.08 -11.44 -2.14
N LYS A 224 -1.46 -12.24 -3.15
CA LYS A 224 -1.22 -13.68 -3.09
C LYS A 224 0.27 -13.90 -2.87
N CYS A 225 0.67 -14.55 -1.79
CA CYS A 225 2.03 -15.06 -1.70
C CYS A 225 2.28 -15.83 -3.00
N GLN A 226 3.43 -15.58 -3.65
CA GLN A 226 3.92 -16.64 -4.50
C GLN A 226 4.03 -17.81 -3.53
N GLU A 227 3.30 -18.89 -3.78
CA GLU A 227 3.83 -20.16 -3.32
C GLU A 227 5.26 -20.12 -3.81
N GLU A 228 6.22 -20.07 -2.89
CA GLU A 228 7.59 -20.41 -3.22
C GLU A 228 7.41 -21.62 -4.14
N HIS A 229 7.74 -21.47 -5.42
CA HIS A 229 7.92 -22.61 -6.29
C HIS A 229 8.90 -23.46 -5.50
N GLU A 230 8.39 -24.46 -4.77
CA GLU A 230 9.07 -25.28 -3.77
C GLU A 230 10.48 -24.76 -3.59
N ASP A 231 10.68 -23.70 -2.82
CA ASP A 231 11.93 -22.93 -2.78
C ASP A 231 13.06 -23.95 -2.71
N ASN A 232 13.73 -24.14 -3.85
CA ASN A 232 14.30 -25.43 -4.24
C ASN A 232 15.07 -25.96 -3.03
N ASP A 233 14.63 -27.05 -2.40
CA ASP A 233 15.33 -27.64 -1.25
C ASP A 233 16.82 -27.80 -1.57
N LEU A 234 17.11 -27.98 -2.86
CA LEU A 234 18.42 -27.90 -3.49
C LEU A 234 19.14 -26.54 -3.32
N LEU A 235 18.51 -25.40 -3.61
CA LEU A 235 19.07 -24.06 -3.39
C LEU A 235 19.37 -23.81 -1.90
N LYS A 236 18.42 -24.15 -1.01
CA LYS A 236 18.63 -24.05 0.45
C LYS A 236 19.80 -24.92 0.93
N ALA A 237 19.96 -26.10 0.32
CA ALA A 237 21.10 -26.97 0.59
C ALA A 237 22.40 -26.42 -0.04
N LEU A 238 22.36 -25.83 -1.23
CA LEU A 238 23.53 -25.28 -1.94
C LEU A 238 24.22 -24.15 -1.17
N ASP A 239 23.47 -23.37 -0.39
CA ASP A 239 24.04 -22.31 0.45
C ASP A 239 24.80 -22.83 1.68
N LYS A 240 24.55 -24.08 2.09
CA LYS A 240 25.03 -24.64 3.37
C LYS A 240 25.88 -25.90 3.23
N MET A 241 25.82 -26.56 2.08
CA MET A 241 26.48 -27.83 1.82
C MET A 241 27.27 -27.76 0.52
N LYS A 242 28.32 -28.57 0.42
CA LYS A 242 29.07 -28.72 -0.83
C LYS A 242 28.18 -29.41 -1.87
N VAL A 243 28.26 -28.95 -3.12
CA VAL A 243 27.55 -29.57 -4.27
C VAL A 243 27.76 -31.08 -4.32
N ALA A 244 29.00 -31.54 -4.14
CA ALA A 244 29.33 -32.97 -4.14
C ALA A 244 28.62 -33.77 -3.04
N ASP A 245 28.27 -33.16 -1.91
CA ASP A 245 27.55 -33.83 -0.83
C ASP A 245 26.04 -33.85 -1.10
N ILE A 246 25.51 -32.80 -1.71
CA ILE A 246 24.13 -32.75 -2.22
C ILE A 246 23.92 -33.82 -3.29
N GLU A 247 24.83 -33.92 -4.26
CA GLU A 247 24.79 -34.96 -5.31
C GLU A 247 24.82 -36.38 -4.73
N LYS A 248 25.64 -36.62 -3.70
CA LYS A 248 25.68 -37.92 -3.00
C LYS A 248 24.35 -38.25 -2.33
N VAL A 249 23.68 -37.28 -1.72
CA VAL A 249 22.37 -37.46 -1.09
C VAL A 249 21.31 -37.78 -2.14
N LEU A 250 21.22 -36.96 -3.19
CA LEU A 250 20.23 -37.14 -4.27
C LEU A 250 20.44 -38.46 -5.00
N GLY A 251 21.69 -38.76 -5.38
CA GLY A 251 22.05 -40.01 -6.05
C GLY A 251 21.77 -41.23 -5.18
N PHE A 252 22.05 -41.17 -3.87
CA PHE A 252 21.76 -42.27 -2.96
C PHE A 252 20.25 -42.48 -2.76
N ASN A 253 19.48 -41.40 -2.56
CA ASN A 253 18.02 -41.49 -2.46
C ASN A 253 17.42 -42.11 -3.73
N ARG A 254 17.88 -41.69 -4.91
CA ARG A 254 17.42 -42.25 -6.19
C ARG A 254 17.77 -43.73 -6.35
N LEU A 255 18.98 -44.12 -5.92
CA LEU A 255 19.39 -45.53 -5.93
C LEU A 255 18.54 -46.38 -4.98
N VAL A 256 18.27 -45.89 -3.77
CA VAL A 256 17.41 -46.57 -2.79
C VAL A 256 15.98 -46.69 -3.30
N GLU A 257 15.45 -45.66 -3.96
CA GLU A 257 14.12 -45.66 -4.55
C GLU A 257 13.98 -46.72 -5.66
N ILE A 258 14.97 -46.82 -6.56
CA ILE A 258 14.92 -47.73 -7.71
C ILE A 258 15.23 -49.19 -7.29
N VAL A 259 16.24 -49.38 -6.46
CA VAL A 259 16.83 -50.71 -6.19
C VAL A 259 16.40 -51.28 -4.84
N GLY A 260 15.99 -50.42 -3.90
CA GLY A 260 15.70 -50.77 -2.52
C GLY A 260 16.97 -50.86 -1.67
N GLU A 261 16.94 -50.23 -0.48
CA GLU A 261 18.08 -50.22 0.45
C GLU A 261 18.53 -51.64 0.85
N LYS A 262 17.57 -52.54 1.07
CA LYS A 262 17.82 -53.93 1.43
C LYS A 262 18.64 -54.65 0.37
N THR A 263 18.30 -54.47 -0.90
CA THR A 263 19.03 -55.04 -2.04
C THR A 263 20.46 -54.49 -2.14
N ILE A 264 20.63 -53.19 -1.88
CA ILE A 264 21.96 -52.54 -1.89
C ILE A 264 22.89 -53.16 -0.84
N LEU A 265 22.35 -53.49 0.33
CA LEU A 265 23.05 -54.16 1.43
C LEU A 265 23.35 -55.63 1.12
N GLU A 266 22.33 -56.41 0.76
CA GLU A 266 22.45 -57.86 0.55
C GLU A 266 23.37 -58.22 -0.62
N LYS A 267 23.43 -57.37 -1.65
CA LYS A 267 24.32 -57.55 -2.81
C LYS A 267 25.69 -56.92 -2.63
N ASN A 268 26.00 -56.36 -1.46
CA ASN A 268 27.28 -55.69 -1.15
C ASN A 268 27.65 -54.58 -2.16
N TYR A 269 26.67 -53.89 -2.75
CA TYR A 269 26.97 -52.75 -3.64
C TYR A 269 27.61 -51.61 -2.88
N TYR A 270 27.24 -51.42 -1.60
CA TYR A 270 27.90 -50.52 -0.66
C TYR A 270 28.38 -51.24 0.60
N LYS A 271 29.51 -50.77 1.13
CA LYS A 271 29.99 -51.17 2.46
C LYS A 271 29.12 -50.52 3.53
N ASN A 272 28.99 -51.16 4.69
CA ASN A 272 28.23 -50.64 5.83
C ASN A 272 28.64 -49.21 6.24
N GLY A 273 29.94 -48.90 6.22
CA GLY A 273 30.43 -47.55 6.51
C GLY A 273 29.97 -46.50 5.48
N THR A 274 29.86 -46.87 4.20
CA THR A 274 29.37 -45.98 3.15
C THR A 274 27.90 -45.63 3.36
N ILE A 275 27.07 -46.62 3.74
CA ILE A 275 25.64 -46.41 4.00
C ILE A 275 25.43 -45.51 5.21
N ARG A 276 26.18 -45.74 6.29
CA ARG A 276 26.15 -44.88 7.48
C ARG A 276 26.45 -43.42 7.11
N ASN A 277 27.54 -43.19 6.39
CA ASN A 277 27.91 -41.83 5.95
C ASN A 277 26.84 -41.19 5.05
N ARG A 278 26.15 -41.96 4.20
CA ARG A 278 25.05 -41.43 3.37
C ARG A 278 23.83 -41.06 4.21
N LYS A 279 23.49 -41.83 5.23
CA LYS A 279 22.38 -41.52 6.15
C LYS A 279 22.66 -40.27 6.98
N GLU A 280 23.91 -40.10 7.44
CA GLU A 280 24.34 -38.88 8.14
C GLU A 280 24.20 -37.64 7.24
N LEU A 281 24.64 -37.73 5.98
CA LEU A 281 24.49 -36.64 5.00
C LEU A 281 23.02 -36.34 4.67
N ILE A 282 22.15 -37.36 4.59
CA ILE A 282 20.70 -37.16 4.42
C ILE A 282 20.13 -36.41 5.62
N ALA A 283 20.53 -36.75 6.85
CA ALA A 283 20.05 -36.09 8.05
C ALA A 283 20.45 -34.61 8.08
N GLU A 284 21.70 -34.31 7.69
CA GLU A 284 22.20 -32.94 7.54
C GLU A 284 21.46 -32.17 6.44
N TYR A 285 21.28 -32.77 5.26
CA TYR A 285 20.49 -32.20 4.16
C TYR A 285 19.07 -31.86 4.63
N ASN A 286 18.38 -32.82 5.26
CA ASN A 286 17.03 -32.63 5.78
C ASN A 286 16.96 -31.55 6.87
N LYS A 287 17.99 -31.43 7.71
CA LYS A 287 18.07 -30.37 8.73
C LYS A 287 18.20 -28.99 8.08
N ASN A 288 18.99 -28.89 7.02
CA ASN A 288 19.28 -27.63 6.33
C ASN A 288 18.08 -27.10 5.52
N ILE A 289 17.23 -27.99 4.99
CA ILE A 289 16.00 -27.63 4.27
C ILE A 289 14.79 -27.43 5.19
N LYS A 290 14.75 -28.08 6.37
CA LYS A 290 13.63 -27.99 7.34
C LYS A 290 13.68 -26.78 8.29
N GLN A 291 14.55 -25.79 8.08
CA GLN A 291 14.37 -24.51 8.78
C GLN A 291 13.03 -23.91 8.31
N GLN A 292 12.02 -24.01 9.17
CA GLN A 292 10.65 -23.59 8.91
C GLN A 292 10.67 -22.17 8.34
N SER A 293 10.34 -22.03 7.05
CA SER A 293 9.72 -20.80 6.59
C SER A 293 8.43 -20.70 7.38
N THR A 294 8.38 -19.79 8.35
CA THR A 294 7.16 -19.43 9.04
C THR A 294 6.20 -19.00 7.93
N LYS A 295 5.27 -19.87 7.52
CA LYS A 295 4.33 -19.56 6.45
C LYS A 295 3.57 -18.30 6.89
N GLN A 296 3.88 -17.18 6.26
CA GLN A 296 3.17 -15.94 6.51
C GLN A 296 1.71 -16.14 6.13
N GLN A 297 0.80 -15.58 6.94
CA GLN A 297 -0.61 -15.60 6.61
C GLN A 297 -0.82 -14.83 5.30
N GLN A 298 -1.52 -15.43 4.36
CA GLN A 298 -1.82 -14.75 3.10
C GLN A 298 -2.66 -13.50 3.35
N LEU A 299 -2.19 -12.36 2.84
CA LEU A 299 -2.92 -11.11 2.91
C LEU A 299 -4.06 -11.09 1.89
N TYR A 300 -5.20 -10.55 2.29
CA TYR A 300 -6.35 -10.36 1.42
C TYR A 300 -7.20 -9.18 1.91
N ILE A 301 -7.77 -8.42 0.97
CA ILE A 301 -8.77 -7.39 1.27
C ILE A 301 -10.14 -8.01 1.08
N THR A 302 -10.88 -8.15 2.18
CA THR A 302 -12.29 -8.56 2.15
C THR A 302 -13.10 -7.45 1.49
N LEU A 303 -13.80 -7.81 0.41
CA LEU A 303 -14.73 -6.93 -0.29
C LEU A 303 -16.12 -7.40 0.10
N GLU A 304 -16.83 -6.61 0.89
CA GLU A 304 -18.24 -6.86 1.18
C GLU A 304 -19.03 -6.72 -0.14
N LYS A 305 -19.96 -7.66 -0.37
CA LYS A 305 -20.77 -7.72 -1.58
C LYS A 305 -22.01 -6.84 -1.47
#